data_AF-A0A7G2MEF6-F1
#
_entry.id   AF-A0A7G2MEF6-F1
#
_cell.length_a   1.000
_cell.length_b   1.000
_cell.length_c   1.000
_cell.angle_alpha   90.00
_cell.angle_beta   90.00
_cell.angle_gamma   90.00
#
_symmetry.space_group_name_H-M   'P 1'
#
loop_
_entity.id
_entity.type
_entity.pdbx_description
1 polymer ?
#
loop_
_entity_poly.entity_id
_entity_poly.type
_entity_poly.pdbx_seq_one_letter_code
_entity_poly.pdbx_strand_id
1 'polypeptide(L)'
;MLLPSLTWAQTKNTATEVKDYREVDGKIILDLIVNGEQAGFVLDLAGHTAILPEYVEKFKIDTNTPGNFGYEGFLYKHVPTSKSVLISTMSFGNNVFGNGVSAFVLEDEPYLRKLGVAGVIGGALFRNVVLTIDRKRKKITTSMPYRPSYMKLDHRADIEIVSGSGIVCTVTLDGKAYPLLFDTWNNGMISMTAEDFAKLGGNRGGDATIMNGYKEAGKASVTKTVGTCNFVKDQLGSVVVSENTDLSRSVLGTGILEKGIVSIDYQKQKIYFQPFDLIEIKDDVVEDIASKVEPGKLNPITREYFLEHIYDYRKDKEFVFKGDKPVVIDFWATWCGPCMRLIPEMEKMAEKYKDQVIFLKVNADKEKELCSMFNVVALPTLFFIPVGGKPIIETGAMPEKYEQIIKDKLLK
;
A
#
# COMPACT_ATOMS: atom_id res chain seq x y z
N MET A 1 -6.14 44.43 18.57
CA MET A 1 -7.09 43.70 17.71
C MET A 1 -6.26 42.67 16.94
N LEU A 2 -6.16 41.47 17.49
CA LEU A 2 -5.32 40.39 16.95
C LEU A 2 -6.18 39.54 16.00
N LEU A 3 -5.78 39.49 14.72
CA LEU A 3 -6.33 38.55 13.75
C LEU A 3 -5.93 37.12 14.15
N PRO A 4 -6.86 36.15 14.23
CA PRO A 4 -6.48 34.76 14.39
C PRO A 4 -5.83 34.28 13.10
N SER A 5 -4.62 33.72 13.22
CA SER A 5 -3.98 32.95 12.16
C SER A 5 -4.84 31.74 11.82
N LEU A 6 -5.51 31.81 10.66
CA LEU A 6 -6.13 30.65 10.01
C LEU A 6 -5.01 29.67 9.61
N THR A 7 -4.75 28.68 10.46
CA THR A 7 -4.01 27.48 10.09
C THR A 7 -4.85 26.71 9.08
N TRP A 8 -4.48 26.81 7.80
CA TRP A 8 -4.97 25.91 6.77
C TRP A 8 -4.42 24.50 7.05
N ALA A 9 -5.17 23.69 7.78
CA ALA A 9 -4.95 22.26 7.80
C ALA A 9 -5.31 21.73 6.40
N GLN A 10 -4.31 21.46 5.57
CA GLN A 10 -4.50 20.70 4.34
C GLN A 10 -5.08 19.33 4.72
N THR A 11 -6.36 19.11 4.45
CA THR A 11 -6.93 17.76 4.34
C THR A 11 -6.12 16.98 3.30
N LYS A 12 -5.22 16.11 3.76
CA LYS A 12 -4.35 15.30 2.90
C LYS A 12 -5.15 14.15 2.31
N ASN A 13 -5.68 14.38 1.12
CA ASN A 13 -6.36 13.36 0.31
C ASN A 13 -5.38 12.23 -0.02
N THR A 14 -5.42 11.17 0.77
CA THR A 14 -4.57 10.00 0.64
C THR A 14 -5.47 8.79 0.49
N ALA A 15 -5.50 8.16 -0.69
CA ALA A 15 -6.09 6.83 -0.81
C ALA A 15 -5.19 5.89 -0.02
N THR A 16 -5.74 5.28 1.04
CA THR A 16 -4.98 4.47 1.99
C THR A 16 -5.68 3.14 2.13
N GLU A 17 -4.96 2.05 1.89
CA GLU A 17 -5.45 0.71 2.17
C GLU A 17 -4.55 0.07 3.21
N VAL A 18 -5.18 -0.56 4.20
CA VAL A 18 -4.48 -1.27 5.28
C VAL A 18 -4.95 -2.72 5.30
N LYS A 19 -3.97 -3.64 5.25
CA LYS A 19 -4.22 -5.07 5.32
C LYS A 19 -3.37 -5.70 6.40
N ASP A 20 -3.97 -6.68 7.07
CA ASP A 20 -3.23 -7.60 7.92
C ASP A 20 -2.25 -8.43 7.08
N TYR A 21 -1.13 -8.76 7.68
CA TYR A 21 -0.23 -9.79 7.18
C TYR A 21 -0.02 -10.86 8.25
N ARG A 22 0.32 -12.07 7.81
CA ARG A 22 0.72 -13.15 8.73
C ARG A 22 2.24 -13.28 8.74
N GLU A 23 2.78 -13.70 9.87
CA GLU A 23 4.22 -13.95 10.01
C GLU A 23 4.47 -15.44 10.24
N VAL A 24 5.36 -16.04 9.46
CA VAL A 24 5.80 -17.43 9.62
C VAL A 24 7.31 -17.45 9.54
N ASP A 25 7.96 -17.96 10.58
CA ASP A 25 9.43 -17.99 10.71
C ASP A 25 10.12 -16.63 10.48
N GLY A 26 9.51 -15.58 11.03
CA GLY A 26 9.97 -14.19 10.87
C GLY A 26 9.72 -13.58 9.48
N LYS A 27 9.10 -14.30 8.55
CA LYS A 27 8.78 -13.80 7.20
C LYS A 27 7.41 -13.15 7.17
N ILE A 28 7.35 -11.95 6.60
CA ILE A 28 6.11 -11.21 6.35
C ILE A 28 5.42 -11.85 5.15
N ILE A 29 4.23 -12.42 5.34
CA ILE A 29 3.45 -13.07 4.28
C ILE A 29 2.19 -12.27 4.00
N LEU A 30 2.06 -11.84 2.75
CA LEU A 30 0.90 -11.12 2.24
C LEU A 30 0.02 -12.09 1.46
N ASP A 31 -1.30 -12.00 1.62
CA ASP A 31 -2.24 -12.73 0.78
C ASP A 31 -2.62 -11.88 -0.44
N LEU A 32 -2.37 -12.43 -1.64
CA LEU A 32 -2.63 -11.78 -2.92
C LEU A 32 -3.61 -12.60 -3.75
N ILE A 33 -4.27 -11.93 -4.69
CA ILE A 33 -5.06 -12.57 -5.74
C ILE A 33 -4.25 -12.51 -7.03
N VAL A 34 -3.97 -13.66 -7.63
CA VAL A 34 -3.21 -13.80 -8.88
C VAL A 34 -4.09 -14.47 -9.90
N ASN A 35 -4.44 -13.75 -10.97
CA ASN A 35 -5.36 -14.24 -12.01
C ASN A 35 -6.67 -14.85 -11.44
N GLY A 36 -7.18 -14.26 -10.35
CA GLY A 36 -8.41 -14.69 -9.67
C GLY A 36 -8.21 -15.73 -8.56
N GLU A 37 -7.00 -16.28 -8.37
CA GLU A 37 -6.69 -17.28 -7.36
C GLU A 37 -5.97 -16.66 -6.16
N GLN A 38 -6.42 -16.97 -4.94
CA GLN A 38 -5.79 -16.45 -3.72
C GLN A 38 -4.59 -17.29 -3.29
N ALA A 39 -3.47 -16.65 -2.91
CA ALA A 39 -2.32 -17.31 -2.30
C ALA A 39 -1.45 -16.35 -1.48
N GLY A 40 -0.70 -16.91 -0.53
CA GLY A 40 0.27 -16.18 0.27
C GLY A 40 1.62 -16.03 -0.45
N PHE A 41 2.27 -14.88 -0.27
CA PHE A 41 3.60 -14.57 -0.79
C PHE A 41 4.46 -13.90 0.28
N VAL A 42 5.75 -14.25 0.36
CA VAL A 42 6.67 -13.54 1.25
C VAL A 42 7.01 -12.17 0.65
N LEU A 43 6.95 -11.11 1.46
CA LEU A 43 7.44 -9.78 1.09
C LEU A 43 8.97 -9.73 1.14
N ASP A 44 9.59 -9.53 -0.01
CA ASP A 44 11.05 -9.45 -0.15
C ASP A 44 11.47 -8.20 -0.94
N LEU A 45 11.72 -7.09 -0.24
CA LEU A 45 12.07 -5.82 -0.86
C LEU A 45 13.44 -5.82 -1.56
N ALA A 46 14.32 -6.76 -1.23
CA ALA A 46 15.61 -6.96 -1.89
C ALA A 46 15.53 -8.00 -3.02
N GLY A 47 14.44 -8.75 -3.13
CA GLY A 47 14.22 -9.76 -4.15
C GLY A 47 13.34 -9.30 -5.31
N HIS A 48 13.17 -10.22 -6.24
CA HIS A 48 12.25 -10.11 -7.36
C HIS A 48 10.95 -10.82 -7.05
N THR A 49 9.86 -10.41 -7.70
CA THR A 49 8.66 -11.24 -7.75
C THR A 49 9.01 -12.58 -8.40
N ALA A 50 8.71 -13.67 -7.71
CA ALA A 50 8.96 -15.01 -8.20
C ALA A 50 7.97 -16.00 -7.64
N ILE A 51 7.73 -17.07 -8.39
CA ILE A 51 6.71 -18.07 -8.13
C ILE A 51 7.29 -19.48 -8.16
N LEU A 52 6.77 -20.34 -7.30
CA LEU A 52 7.07 -21.77 -7.34
C LEU A 52 6.44 -22.42 -8.59
N PRO A 53 7.10 -23.42 -9.20
CA PRO A 53 6.63 -24.08 -10.42
C PRO A 53 5.18 -24.54 -10.39
N GLU A 54 4.74 -25.17 -9.29
CA GLU A 54 3.39 -25.71 -9.13
C GLU A 54 2.30 -24.63 -9.14
N TYR A 55 2.66 -23.37 -8.86
CA TYR A 55 1.73 -22.25 -8.89
C TYR A 55 1.59 -21.60 -10.27
N VAL A 56 2.50 -21.90 -11.21
CA VAL A 56 2.39 -21.44 -12.61
C VAL A 56 1.10 -21.95 -13.24
N GLU A 57 0.86 -23.27 -13.11
CA GLU A 57 -0.35 -23.91 -13.61
C GLU A 57 -1.58 -23.47 -12.81
N LYS A 58 -1.48 -23.45 -11.47
CA LYS A 58 -2.59 -23.04 -10.59
C LYS A 58 -3.11 -21.65 -10.94
N PHE A 59 -2.21 -20.70 -11.19
CA PHE A 59 -2.56 -19.32 -11.54
C PHE A 59 -2.84 -19.13 -13.03
N LYS A 60 -2.84 -20.21 -13.83
CA LYS A 60 -3.14 -20.17 -15.27
C LYS A 60 -2.24 -19.17 -16.01
N ILE A 61 -0.95 -19.12 -15.64
CA ILE A 61 0.01 -18.18 -16.22
C ILE A 61 0.46 -18.70 -17.58
N ASP A 62 0.40 -17.86 -18.61
CA ASP A 62 0.95 -18.19 -19.92
C ASP A 62 2.49 -18.23 -19.86
N THR A 63 3.05 -19.41 -20.06
CA THR A 63 4.50 -19.61 -20.03
C THR A 63 5.21 -19.23 -21.33
N ASN A 64 4.47 -18.86 -22.38
CA ASN A 64 5.05 -18.43 -23.65
C ASN A 64 5.34 -16.92 -23.68
N THR A 65 4.78 -16.17 -22.73
CA THR A 65 5.00 -14.74 -22.58
C THR A 65 6.05 -14.48 -21.50
N PRO A 66 7.31 -14.18 -21.85
CA PRO A 66 8.36 -13.97 -20.87
C PRO A 66 8.15 -12.66 -20.09
N GLY A 67 8.52 -12.68 -18.81
CA GLY A 67 8.60 -11.48 -18.00
C GLY A 67 9.78 -10.61 -18.43
N ASN A 68 9.59 -9.28 -18.40
CA ASN A 68 10.63 -8.30 -18.71
C ASN A 68 11.19 -7.67 -17.43
N PHE A 69 12.45 -7.94 -17.13
CA PHE A 69 13.15 -7.41 -15.96
C PHE A 69 14.20 -6.35 -16.30
N GLY A 70 14.72 -6.34 -17.55
CA GLY A 70 15.82 -5.45 -17.95
C GLY A 70 17.20 -5.85 -17.43
N TYR A 71 17.35 -7.06 -16.88
CA TYR A 71 18.62 -7.68 -16.47
C TYR A 71 18.49 -9.21 -16.54
N GLU A 72 19.63 -9.90 -16.48
CA GLU A 72 19.69 -11.35 -16.52
C GLU A 72 19.71 -11.96 -15.11
N GLY A 73 18.82 -12.93 -14.87
CA GLY A 73 18.79 -13.74 -13.66
C GLY A 73 18.29 -13.04 -12.39
N PHE A 74 18.27 -13.80 -11.30
CA PHE A 74 17.81 -13.33 -9.99
C PHE A 74 18.93 -12.59 -9.26
N LEU A 75 18.81 -11.26 -9.13
CA LEU A 75 19.82 -10.46 -8.43
C LEU A 75 19.81 -10.68 -6.91
N TYR A 76 20.95 -10.41 -6.29
CA TYR A 76 21.22 -10.32 -4.86
C TYR A 76 21.13 -11.59 -4.01
N LYS A 77 20.27 -12.55 -4.35
CA LYS A 77 19.99 -13.74 -3.52
C LYS A 77 20.53 -15.07 -4.06
N HIS A 78 21.16 -15.09 -5.25
CA HIS A 78 21.72 -16.29 -5.87
C HIS A 78 20.73 -17.47 -5.95
N VAL A 79 19.51 -17.18 -6.39
CA VAL A 79 18.40 -18.15 -6.46
C VAL A 79 18.28 -18.68 -7.90
N PRO A 80 18.27 -20.00 -8.12
CA PRO A 80 18.12 -20.58 -9.45
C PRO A 80 16.68 -20.37 -9.98
N THR A 81 16.59 -19.99 -11.25
CA THR A 81 15.31 -19.75 -11.92
C THR A 81 15.30 -20.44 -13.28
N SER A 82 14.17 -21.05 -13.62
CA SER A 82 14.03 -21.82 -14.87
C SER A 82 13.65 -20.95 -16.06
N LYS A 83 12.84 -19.90 -15.83
CA LYS A 83 12.38 -18.94 -16.84
C LYS A 83 11.82 -17.68 -16.17
N SER A 84 11.45 -16.68 -16.96
CA SER A 84 10.57 -15.60 -16.54
C SER A 84 9.20 -15.73 -17.21
N VAL A 85 8.17 -15.21 -16.56
CA VAL A 85 6.78 -15.16 -17.04
C VAL A 85 6.15 -13.81 -16.77
N LEU A 86 5.09 -13.48 -17.51
CA LEU A 86 4.29 -12.29 -17.28
C LEU A 86 2.95 -12.67 -16.65
N ILE A 87 2.73 -12.23 -15.41
CA ILE A 87 1.47 -12.45 -14.69
C ILE A 87 0.47 -11.38 -15.11
N SER A 88 -0.66 -11.76 -15.71
CA SER A 88 -1.63 -10.81 -16.26
C SER A 88 -2.20 -9.86 -15.23
N THR A 89 -2.64 -10.39 -14.08
CA THR A 89 -3.22 -9.60 -12.99
C THR A 89 -2.75 -10.12 -11.64
N MET A 90 -2.33 -9.20 -10.78
CA MET A 90 -2.00 -9.46 -9.39
C MET A 90 -2.60 -8.33 -8.55
N SER A 91 -3.24 -8.65 -7.43
CA SER A 91 -3.75 -7.63 -6.51
C SER A 91 -3.38 -7.92 -5.06
N PHE A 92 -3.13 -6.86 -4.33
CA PHE A 92 -2.99 -6.86 -2.88
C PHE A 92 -4.07 -5.95 -2.33
N GLY A 93 -5.08 -6.54 -1.70
CA GLY A 93 -6.30 -5.80 -1.39
C GLY A 93 -7.00 -5.27 -2.64
N ASN A 94 -7.36 -3.98 -2.60
CA ASN A 94 -8.00 -3.23 -3.68
C ASN A 94 -6.99 -2.69 -4.70
N ASN A 95 -5.69 -2.71 -4.38
CA ASN A 95 -4.65 -2.33 -5.31
C ASN A 95 -4.45 -3.42 -6.36
N VAL A 96 -4.89 -3.14 -7.59
CA VAL A 96 -4.67 -4.00 -8.76
C VAL A 96 -3.41 -3.56 -9.49
N PHE A 97 -2.41 -4.44 -9.54
CA PHE A 97 -1.20 -4.28 -10.34
C PHE A 97 -1.45 -4.88 -11.72
N GLY A 98 -2.02 -4.07 -12.61
CA GLY A 98 -2.34 -4.44 -14.00
C GLY A 98 -1.18 -4.25 -14.98
N ASN A 99 -1.39 -4.65 -16.24
CA ASN A 99 -0.44 -4.56 -17.38
C ASN A 99 0.75 -5.53 -17.34
N GLY A 100 0.63 -6.64 -16.61
CA GLY A 100 1.66 -7.67 -16.57
C GLY A 100 2.70 -7.43 -15.46
N VAL A 101 2.75 -8.31 -14.47
CA VAL A 101 3.80 -8.35 -13.46
C VAL A 101 4.84 -9.38 -13.88
N SER A 102 6.06 -8.93 -14.16
CA SER A 102 7.18 -9.82 -14.44
C SER A 102 7.50 -10.65 -13.20
N ALA A 103 7.53 -11.98 -13.35
CA ALA A 103 7.90 -12.90 -12.30
C ALA A 103 8.91 -13.92 -12.81
N PHE A 104 9.87 -14.30 -11.95
CA PHE A 104 10.69 -15.48 -12.21
C PHE A 104 9.94 -16.75 -11.80
N VAL A 105 10.13 -17.84 -12.54
CA VAL A 105 9.74 -19.18 -12.10
C VAL A 105 10.95 -19.81 -11.42
N LEU A 106 10.83 -20.06 -10.13
CA LEU A 106 11.85 -20.69 -9.31
C LEU A 106 12.08 -22.14 -9.76
N GLU A 107 13.23 -22.71 -9.45
CA GLU A 107 13.44 -24.16 -9.58
C GLU A 107 12.90 -24.88 -8.32
N ASP A 108 13.76 -25.49 -7.51
CA ASP A 108 13.36 -26.16 -6.28
C ASP A 108 13.64 -25.30 -5.03
N GLU A 109 12.58 -24.77 -4.44
CA GLU A 109 12.65 -23.98 -3.20
C GLU A 109 11.81 -24.63 -2.08
N PRO A 110 12.33 -25.69 -1.42
CA PRO A 110 11.59 -26.47 -0.43
C PRO A 110 11.18 -25.65 0.79
N TYR A 111 11.95 -24.62 1.14
CA TYR A 111 11.65 -23.79 2.29
C TYR A 111 10.45 -22.87 2.05
N LEU A 112 10.26 -22.32 0.84
CA LEU A 112 9.04 -21.60 0.49
C LEU A 112 7.80 -22.51 0.59
N ARG A 113 7.92 -23.78 0.22
CA ARG A 113 6.85 -24.78 0.42
C ARG A 113 6.56 -25.01 1.90
N LYS A 114 7.59 -25.11 2.74
CA LYS A 114 7.45 -25.22 4.21
C LYS A 114 6.71 -24.02 4.81
N LEU A 115 6.92 -22.81 4.27
CA LEU A 115 6.21 -21.59 4.68
C LEU A 115 4.75 -21.54 4.20
N GLY A 116 4.35 -22.43 3.29
CA GLY A 116 3.00 -22.48 2.72
C GLY A 116 2.69 -21.25 1.88
N VAL A 117 3.63 -20.83 1.04
CA VAL A 117 3.50 -19.68 0.13
C VAL A 117 3.66 -20.09 -1.32
N ALA A 118 3.10 -19.31 -2.24
CA ALA A 118 3.24 -19.48 -3.67
C ALA A 118 4.57 -18.95 -4.22
N GLY A 119 5.26 -18.11 -3.44
CA GLY A 119 6.51 -17.49 -3.84
C GLY A 119 6.82 -16.24 -3.05
N VAL A 120 7.46 -15.29 -3.71
CA VAL A 120 7.94 -14.02 -3.16
C VAL A 120 7.42 -12.86 -4.01
N ILE A 121 7.15 -11.72 -3.37
CA ILE A 121 6.84 -10.46 -4.05
C ILE A 121 7.97 -9.45 -3.81
N GLY A 122 8.50 -8.90 -4.90
CA GLY A 122 9.57 -7.93 -4.86
C GLY A 122 9.08 -6.50 -4.62
N GLY A 123 10.01 -5.60 -4.28
CA GLY A 123 9.72 -4.17 -4.13
C GLY A 123 9.12 -3.51 -5.38
N ALA A 124 9.36 -4.10 -6.57
CA ALA A 124 8.82 -3.65 -7.84
C ALA A 124 7.28 -3.49 -7.84
N LEU A 125 6.58 -4.36 -7.11
CA LEU A 125 5.12 -4.35 -7.02
C LEU A 125 4.61 -3.03 -6.43
N PHE A 126 5.38 -2.40 -5.55
CA PHE A 126 4.96 -1.22 -4.78
C PHE A 126 5.47 0.12 -5.32
N ARG A 127 6.10 0.15 -6.51
CA ARG A 127 6.73 1.39 -7.04
C ARG A 127 5.77 2.58 -7.21
N ASN A 128 4.48 2.31 -7.36
CA ASN A 128 3.45 3.33 -7.59
C ASN A 128 2.69 3.73 -6.33
N VAL A 129 3.00 3.13 -5.18
CA VAL A 129 2.38 3.44 -3.89
C VAL A 129 3.46 3.80 -2.88
N VAL A 130 3.04 4.40 -1.76
CA VAL A 130 3.87 4.45 -0.57
C VAL A 130 3.59 3.18 0.25
N LEU A 131 4.60 2.34 0.44
CA LEU A 131 4.50 1.12 1.22
C LEU A 131 4.92 1.38 2.67
N THR A 132 4.06 1.06 3.63
CA THR A 132 4.38 1.16 5.06
C THR A 132 4.23 -0.21 5.71
N ILE A 133 5.24 -0.61 6.48
CA ILE A 133 5.32 -1.89 7.18
C ILE A 133 5.31 -1.60 8.68
N ASP A 134 4.27 -2.10 9.35
CA ASP A 134 4.13 -2.03 10.81
C ASP A 134 4.10 -3.44 11.39
N ARG A 135 5.22 -3.85 12.00
CA ARG A 135 5.34 -5.19 12.58
C ARG A 135 4.63 -5.35 13.90
N LYS A 136 4.56 -4.29 14.71
CA LYS A 136 3.89 -4.31 16.01
C LYS A 136 2.39 -4.57 15.85
N ARG A 137 1.76 -3.98 14.83
CA ARG A 137 0.34 -4.19 14.51
C ARG A 137 0.10 -5.25 13.43
N LYS A 138 1.17 -5.82 12.84
CA LYS A 138 1.12 -6.76 11.71
C LYS A 138 0.31 -6.22 10.52
N LYS A 139 0.54 -4.96 10.18
CA LYS A 139 -0.16 -4.27 9.09
C LYS A 139 0.80 -3.87 7.97
N ILE A 140 0.33 -4.03 6.74
CA ILE A 140 0.84 -3.30 5.57
C ILE A 140 -0.13 -2.18 5.25
N THR A 141 0.39 -0.98 5.06
CA THR A 141 -0.38 0.15 4.52
C THR A 141 0.19 0.54 3.16
N THR A 142 -0.66 0.57 2.15
CA THR A 142 -0.35 1.16 0.84
C THR A 142 -1.10 2.48 0.72
N SER A 143 -0.40 3.57 0.43
CA SER A 143 -1.03 4.89 0.37
C SER A 143 -0.59 5.72 -0.85
N MET A 144 -1.50 6.53 -1.40
CA MET A 144 -1.26 7.36 -2.59
C MET A 144 -1.89 8.75 -2.47
N PRO A 145 -1.23 9.83 -2.93
CA PRO A 145 0.18 9.92 -3.38
C PRO A 145 1.14 10.22 -2.21
N TYR A 146 0.64 10.18 -0.98
CA TYR A 146 1.37 10.57 0.21
C TYR A 146 1.49 9.39 1.16
N ARG A 147 2.58 9.39 1.92
CA ARG A 147 2.72 8.50 3.08
C ARG A 147 1.64 8.78 4.13
N PRO A 148 1.40 7.85 5.07
CA PRO A 148 0.49 8.09 6.18
C PRO A 148 0.85 9.34 6.98
N SER A 149 -0.16 10.06 7.46
CA SER A 149 -0.01 11.36 8.14
C SER A 149 0.84 11.30 9.41
N TYR A 150 0.81 10.15 10.10
CA TYR A 150 1.61 9.89 11.30
C TYR A 150 3.13 9.84 11.00
N MET A 151 3.54 9.44 9.79
CA MET A 151 4.95 9.47 9.40
C MET A 151 5.41 10.92 9.23
N LYS A 152 6.34 11.39 10.07
CA LYS A 152 6.76 12.80 10.05
C LYS A 152 7.65 13.14 8.85
N LEU A 153 7.50 14.35 8.30
CA LEU A 153 8.27 14.81 7.12
C LEU A 153 9.76 14.92 7.39
N ASP A 154 10.11 15.19 8.64
CA ASP A 154 11.48 15.40 9.07
C ASP A 154 12.12 14.10 9.57
N HIS A 155 11.36 13.00 9.75
CA HIS A 155 11.87 11.67 10.10
C HIS A 155 11.99 10.80 8.84
N ARG A 156 12.81 11.27 7.90
CA ARG A 156 13.06 10.60 6.62
C ARG A 156 14.50 10.77 6.16
N ALA A 157 14.95 9.82 5.34
CA ALA A 157 16.23 9.88 4.65
C ALA A 157 16.02 9.67 3.13
N ASP A 158 17.02 10.09 2.36
CA ASP A 158 17.15 9.71 0.96
C ASP A 158 17.49 8.22 0.83
N ILE A 159 16.98 7.59 -0.22
CA ILE A 159 17.35 6.23 -0.63
C ILE A 159 17.82 6.21 -2.06
N GLU A 160 18.66 5.24 -2.39
CA GLU A 160 19.00 4.91 -3.77
C GLU A 160 18.16 3.70 -4.20
N ILE A 161 17.57 3.77 -5.39
CA ILE A 161 16.89 2.62 -6.01
C ILE A 161 17.87 1.96 -6.98
N VAL A 162 18.26 0.73 -6.67
CA VAL A 162 19.15 -0.09 -7.51
C VAL A 162 18.33 -1.02 -8.42
N SER A 163 19.00 -1.76 -9.30
CA SER A 163 18.39 -2.79 -10.17
C SER A 163 17.47 -3.73 -9.37
N GLY A 164 16.41 -4.23 -10.00
CA GLY A 164 15.41 -5.05 -9.30
C GLY A 164 14.44 -4.27 -8.38
N SER A 165 14.57 -2.94 -8.27
CA SER A 165 13.91 -2.09 -7.26
C SER A 165 14.43 -2.27 -5.84
N GLY A 166 15.65 -2.81 -5.70
CA GLY A 166 16.29 -2.86 -4.39
C GLY A 166 16.45 -1.45 -3.84
N ILE A 167 16.23 -1.30 -2.53
CA ILE A 167 16.34 0.00 -1.84
C ILE A 167 17.60 0.01 -1.01
N VAL A 168 18.49 0.94 -1.28
CA VAL A 168 19.69 1.16 -0.48
C VAL A 168 19.47 2.37 0.41
N CYS A 169 19.60 2.17 1.72
CA CYS A 169 19.50 3.19 2.75
C CYS A 169 20.80 3.29 3.55
N THR A 170 21.17 4.50 3.95
CA THR A 170 22.34 4.71 4.79
C THR A 170 22.03 4.41 6.25
N VAL A 171 22.84 3.54 6.86
CA VAL A 171 22.87 3.28 8.31
C VAL A 171 24.22 3.67 8.86
N THR A 172 24.26 4.41 9.96
CA THR A 172 25.51 4.83 10.59
C THR A 172 25.78 3.98 11.83
N LEU A 173 26.91 3.27 11.84
CA LEU A 173 27.34 2.39 12.93
C LEU A 173 28.62 2.95 13.53
N ASP A 174 28.61 3.25 14.83
CA ASP A 174 29.74 3.86 15.55
C ASP A 174 30.36 5.06 14.80
N GLY A 175 29.49 5.91 14.27
CA GLY A 175 29.85 7.13 13.53
C GLY A 175 30.22 6.93 12.06
N LYS A 176 30.27 5.69 11.56
CA LYS A 176 30.60 5.38 10.16
C LYS A 176 29.36 4.99 9.36
N ALA A 177 29.16 5.65 8.22
CA ALA A 177 28.03 5.41 7.33
C ALA A 177 28.25 4.18 6.43
N TYR A 178 27.23 3.34 6.33
CA TYR A 178 27.18 2.16 5.47
C TYR A 178 25.92 2.19 4.59
N PRO A 179 26.05 2.08 3.26
CA PRO A 179 24.91 1.91 2.38
C PRO A 179 24.43 0.46 2.45
N LEU A 180 23.26 0.23 3.03
CA LEU A 180 22.69 -1.11 3.23
C LEU A 180 21.46 -1.32 2.36
N LEU A 181 21.37 -2.49 1.72
CA LEU A 181 20.16 -2.91 1.01
C LEU A 181 19.08 -3.30 2.03
N PHE A 182 17.89 -2.72 1.93
CA PHE A 182 16.78 -3.08 2.82
C PHE A 182 16.13 -4.39 2.36
N ASP A 183 16.36 -5.45 3.15
CA ASP A 183 16.06 -6.83 2.81
C ASP A 183 15.09 -7.44 3.81
N THR A 184 13.80 -7.44 3.47
CA THR A 184 12.74 -7.99 4.34
C THR A 184 12.73 -9.51 4.44
N TRP A 185 13.55 -10.21 3.64
CA TRP A 185 13.82 -11.62 3.87
C TRP A 185 14.80 -11.84 5.02
N ASN A 186 15.68 -10.88 5.34
CA ASN A 186 16.65 -11.06 6.41
C ASN A 186 16.02 -10.78 7.78
N ASN A 187 15.97 -11.77 8.68
CA ASN A 187 15.33 -11.61 10.00
C ASN A 187 16.18 -10.77 10.99
N GLY A 188 17.47 -10.61 10.72
CA GLY A 188 18.40 -9.89 11.58
C GLY A 188 18.25 -8.37 11.47
N MET A 189 18.98 -7.64 12.32
CA MET A 189 19.09 -6.19 12.22
C MET A 189 20.00 -5.81 11.04
N ILE A 190 21.27 -6.23 11.09
CA ILE A 190 22.25 -5.95 10.04
C ILE A 190 23.08 -7.20 9.79
N SER A 191 23.22 -7.56 8.51
CA SER A 191 24.15 -8.58 8.06
C SER A 191 25.03 -7.99 6.97
N MET A 192 26.35 -8.11 7.12
CA MET A 192 27.31 -7.47 6.22
C MET A 192 28.07 -8.48 5.38
N THR A 193 28.52 -8.03 4.20
CA THR A 193 29.58 -8.74 3.47
C THR A 193 30.86 -8.76 4.30
N ALA A 194 31.78 -9.68 3.99
CA ALA A 194 33.08 -9.74 4.66
C ALA A 194 33.84 -8.41 4.57
N GLU A 195 33.75 -7.71 3.43
CA GLU A 195 34.45 -6.45 3.20
C GLU A 195 33.95 -5.34 4.14
N ASP A 196 32.63 -5.16 4.27
CA ASP A 196 32.07 -4.14 5.17
C ASP A 196 32.19 -4.54 6.63
N PHE A 197 32.06 -5.84 6.93
CA PHE A 197 32.23 -6.37 8.27
C PHE A 197 33.66 -6.17 8.80
N ALA A 198 34.68 -6.33 7.94
CA ALA A 198 36.07 -6.05 8.29
C ALA A 198 36.31 -4.58 8.67
N LYS A 199 35.53 -3.66 8.08
CA LYS A 199 35.59 -2.22 8.37
C LYS A 199 34.94 -1.83 9.71
N LEU A 200 34.15 -2.72 10.33
CA LEU A 200 33.52 -2.48 11.62
C LEU A 200 34.52 -2.61 12.78
N GLY A 201 34.46 -1.67 13.71
CA GLY A 201 34.97 -1.86 15.06
C GLY A 201 34.03 -2.73 15.90
N GLY A 202 34.18 -2.68 17.22
CA GLY A 202 33.29 -3.35 18.16
C GLY A 202 33.85 -4.68 18.69
N ASN A 203 33.19 -5.17 19.74
CA ASN A 203 33.56 -6.40 20.42
C ASN A 203 32.92 -7.61 19.75
N ARG A 204 33.44 -8.81 20.02
CA ARG A 204 32.79 -10.06 19.60
C ARG A 204 31.33 -10.05 20.06
N GLY A 205 30.42 -10.23 19.11
CA GLY A 205 28.98 -10.19 19.34
C GLY A 205 28.43 -11.52 19.88
N GLY A 206 27.14 -11.50 20.21
CA GLY A 206 26.38 -12.69 20.59
C GLY A 206 25.92 -13.50 19.39
N ASP A 207 24.97 -14.40 19.62
CA ASP A 207 24.35 -15.23 18.58
C ASP A 207 23.56 -14.36 17.58
N ALA A 208 23.75 -14.64 16.29
CA ALA A 208 22.95 -14.05 15.22
C ALA A 208 22.67 -15.10 14.13
N THR A 209 21.63 -14.85 13.35
CA THR A 209 21.25 -15.69 12.21
C THR A 209 21.62 -15.02 10.90
N ILE A 210 22.05 -15.81 9.92
CA ILE A 210 22.27 -15.38 8.54
C ILE A 210 21.25 -16.05 7.60
N MET A 211 21.01 -15.44 6.44
CA MET A 211 20.06 -15.93 5.45
C MET A 211 20.74 -15.96 4.09
N ASN A 212 20.65 -17.10 3.40
CA ASN A 212 21.30 -17.33 2.10
C ASN A 212 20.26 -17.82 1.09
N GLY A 213 19.99 -17.02 0.06
CA GLY A 213 18.88 -17.29 -0.86
C GLY A 213 17.55 -17.44 -0.13
N TYR A 214 16.69 -18.33 -0.64
CA TYR A 214 15.40 -18.66 -0.03
C TYR A 214 15.45 -19.91 0.84
N LYS A 215 16.39 -19.94 1.78
CA LYS A 215 16.61 -21.06 2.72
C LYS A 215 16.27 -20.70 4.16
N GLU A 216 16.24 -21.73 5.01
CA GLU A 216 16.15 -21.60 6.46
C GLU A 216 17.32 -20.78 7.03
N ALA A 217 17.08 -20.19 8.20
CA ALA A 217 18.09 -19.42 8.90
C ALA A 217 19.33 -20.26 9.22
N GLY A 218 20.49 -19.80 8.79
CA GLY A 218 21.78 -20.31 9.23
C GLY A 218 22.24 -19.59 10.51
N LYS A 219 23.20 -20.19 11.22
CA LYS A 219 23.89 -19.48 12.31
C LYS A 219 25.04 -18.66 11.74
N ALA A 220 25.17 -17.41 12.21
CA ALA A 220 26.31 -16.58 11.88
C ALA A 220 27.58 -17.18 12.48
N SER A 221 28.63 -17.31 11.67
CA SER A 221 29.94 -17.78 12.14
C SER A 221 30.69 -16.72 12.93
N VAL A 222 30.48 -15.44 12.58
CA VAL A 222 31.16 -14.30 13.19
C VAL A 222 30.18 -13.15 13.37
N THR A 223 30.22 -12.53 14.55
CA THR A 223 29.38 -11.37 14.88
C THR A 223 30.19 -10.32 15.63
N LYS A 224 29.76 -9.06 15.49
CA LYS A 224 30.27 -7.91 16.25
C LYS A 224 29.12 -7.18 16.90
N THR A 225 29.34 -6.64 18.10
CA THR A 225 28.42 -5.70 18.72
C THR A 225 28.95 -4.29 18.53
N VAL A 226 28.18 -3.44 17.87
CA VAL A 226 28.46 -2.01 17.73
C VAL A 226 27.73 -1.23 18.83
N GLY A 227 28.33 -0.16 19.32
CA GLY A 227 27.79 0.60 20.45
C GLY A 227 26.59 1.48 20.08
N THR A 228 26.61 2.01 18.86
CA THR A 228 25.60 2.94 18.34
C THR A 228 25.20 2.57 16.91
N CYS A 229 23.90 2.55 16.67
CA CYS A 229 23.30 2.37 15.35
C CYS A 229 22.30 3.50 15.10
N ASN A 230 22.58 4.34 14.12
CA ASN A 230 21.70 5.42 13.73
C ASN A 230 21.04 5.09 12.39
N PHE A 231 19.71 5.21 12.36
CA PHE A 231 18.91 5.05 11.16
C PHE A 231 17.93 6.21 11.03
N VAL A 232 17.95 6.87 9.88
CA VAL A 232 17.19 8.12 9.65
C VAL A 232 17.57 9.18 10.69
N LYS A 233 16.74 9.43 11.71
CA LYS A 233 16.98 10.42 12.77
C LYS A 233 17.17 9.79 14.15
N ASP A 234 17.01 8.48 14.26
CA ASP A 234 16.95 7.78 15.52
C ASP A 234 18.25 7.04 15.82
N GLN A 235 18.66 7.08 17.09
CA GLN A 235 19.78 6.30 17.62
C GLN A 235 19.21 5.06 18.34
N LEU A 236 19.35 3.91 17.70
CA LEU A 236 18.76 2.63 18.11
C LEU A 236 19.56 1.90 19.20
N GLY A 237 20.63 2.53 19.70
CA GLY A 237 21.55 1.97 20.68
C GLY A 237 22.46 0.90 20.07
N SER A 238 22.82 -0.09 20.90
CA SER A 238 23.72 -1.16 20.49
C SER A 238 22.99 -2.22 19.67
N VAL A 239 23.64 -2.69 18.60
CA VAL A 239 23.11 -3.75 17.74
C VAL A 239 24.18 -4.81 17.47
N VAL A 240 23.73 -6.06 17.29
CA VAL A 240 24.58 -7.15 16.82
C VAL A 240 24.57 -7.14 15.30
N VAL A 241 25.76 -7.15 14.71
CA VAL A 241 25.99 -7.25 13.27
C VAL A 241 26.60 -8.61 12.97
N SER A 242 26.03 -9.33 12.00
CA SER A 242 26.58 -10.61 11.53
C SER A 242 27.41 -10.42 10.27
N GLU A 243 28.49 -11.19 10.14
CA GLU A 243 29.13 -11.41 8.85
C GLU A 243 28.36 -12.48 8.07
N ASN A 244 28.14 -12.23 6.78
CA ASN A 244 27.64 -13.22 5.84
C ASN A 244 28.41 -13.10 4.51
N THR A 245 29.21 -14.11 4.22
CA THR A 245 30.07 -14.16 3.03
C THR A 245 29.32 -14.44 1.73
N ASP A 246 28.07 -14.91 1.82
CA ASP A 246 27.23 -15.22 0.66
C ASP A 246 26.39 -14.02 0.20
N LEU A 247 26.48 -12.89 0.92
CA LEU A 247 25.81 -11.66 0.53
C LEU A 247 26.53 -10.98 -0.62
N SER A 248 25.76 -10.65 -1.66
CA SER A 248 26.19 -9.73 -2.72
C SER A 248 26.34 -8.28 -2.24
N ARG A 249 25.57 -7.89 -1.22
CA ARG A 249 25.56 -6.56 -0.59
C ARG A 249 25.22 -6.68 0.89
N SER A 250 25.77 -5.78 1.70
CA SER A 250 25.40 -5.65 3.11
C SER A 250 23.94 -5.20 3.22
N VAL A 251 23.21 -5.74 4.20
CA VAL A 251 21.76 -5.58 4.32
C VAL A 251 21.31 -5.05 5.67
N LEU A 252 20.25 -4.25 5.65
CA LEU A 252 19.39 -3.95 6.78
C LEU A 252 18.20 -4.90 6.71
N GLY A 253 18.00 -5.73 7.74
CA GLY A 253 16.93 -6.72 7.78
C GLY A 253 15.69 -6.23 8.54
N THR A 254 14.74 -7.14 8.78
CA THR A 254 13.48 -6.86 9.49
C THR A 254 13.66 -6.58 10.98
N GLY A 255 14.86 -6.75 11.55
CA GLY A 255 15.16 -6.33 12.92
C GLY A 255 14.89 -4.84 13.16
N ILE A 256 14.93 -4.00 12.11
CA ILE A 256 14.55 -2.58 12.22
C ILE A 256 13.06 -2.38 12.55
N LEU A 257 12.22 -3.31 12.12
CA LEU A 257 10.76 -3.28 12.32
C LEU A 257 10.37 -3.60 13.77
N GLU A 258 11.29 -4.13 14.58
CA GLU A 258 11.13 -4.27 16.03
C GLU A 258 11.27 -2.93 16.76
N LYS A 259 11.92 -1.95 16.11
CA LYS A 259 12.21 -0.64 16.70
C LYS A 259 11.20 0.42 16.27
N GLY A 260 10.55 0.23 15.13
CA GLY A 260 9.59 1.18 14.61
C GLY A 260 8.95 0.76 13.31
N ILE A 261 8.24 1.71 12.71
CA ILE A 261 7.49 1.57 11.47
C ILE A 261 8.33 2.14 10.34
N VAL A 262 8.41 1.42 9.23
CA VAL A 262 9.13 1.84 8.03
C VAL A 262 8.13 2.17 6.93
N SER A 263 8.28 3.34 6.30
CA SER A 263 7.49 3.73 5.12
C SER A 263 8.41 4.09 3.96
N ILE A 264 8.08 3.65 2.76
CA ILE A 264 8.91 3.75 1.55
C ILE A 264 8.11 4.44 0.46
N ASP A 265 8.61 5.57 -0.01
CA ASP A 265 8.08 6.32 -1.15
C ASP A 265 9.08 6.19 -2.31
N TYR A 266 8.85 5.22 -3.20
CA TYR A 266 9.71 4.96 -4.36
C TYR A 266 9.79 6.16 -5.31
N GLN A 267 8.67 6.84 -5.52
CA GLN A 267 8.58 7.97 -6.44
C GLN A 267 9.40 9.17 -5.95
N LYS A 268 9.42 9.41 -4.64
CA LYS A 268 10.22 10.47 -4.02
C LYS A 268 11.59 10.02 -3.55
N GLN A 269 11.93 8.74 -3.72
CA GLN A 269 13.15 8.14 -3.21
C GLN A 269 13.39 8.48 -1.72
N LYS A 270 12.34 8.32 -0.91
CA LYS A 270 12.41 8.55 0.54
C LYS A 270 12.07 7.29 1.32
N ILE A 271 12.82 7.06 2.39
CA ILE A 271 12.46 6.14 3.46
C ILE A 271 12.15 6.95 4.72
N TYR A 272 11.09 6.58 5.41
CA TYR A 272 10.66 7.17 6.67
C TYR A 272 10.76 6.12 7.75
N PHE A 273 11.18 6.54 8.94
CA PHE A 273 11.23 5.68 10.11
C PHE A 273 10.54 6.39 11.26
N GLN A 274 9.64 5.68 11.93
CA GLN A 274 8.94 6.16 13.11
C GLN A 274 9.13 5.16 14.23
N PRO A 275 9.95 5.45 15.25
CA PRO A 275 10.12 4.55 16.36
C PRO A 275 8.84 4.48 17.21
N PHE A 276 8.61 3.34 17.86
CA PHE A 276 7.36 3.07 18.56
C PHE A 276 7.12 3.96 19.79
N ASP A 277 8.17 4.59 20.32
CA ASP A 277 8.14 5.49 21.47
C ASP A 277 7.80 6.94 21.11
N LEU A 278 7.80 7.31 19.82
CA LEU A 278 7.58 8.69 19.40
C LEU A 278 6.11 9.12 19.52
N ILE A 279 5.19 8.33 18.97
CA ILE A 279 3.74 8.57 19.00
C ILE A 279 3.03 7.21 18.95
N GLU A 280 2.08 6.99 19.86
CA GLU A 280 1.19 5.83 19.79
C GLU A 280 0.26 5.95 18.58
N ILE A 281 0.31 4.95 17.70
CA ILE A 281 -0.58 4.87 16.55
C ILE A 281 -1.77 4.02 16.94
N LYS A 282 -2.92 4.66 17.11
CA LYS A 282 -4.19 3.96 17.29
C LYS A 282 -4.54 3.19 16.02
N ASP A 283 -5.20 2.05 16.14
CA ASP A 283 -5.70 1.28 15.00
C ASP A 283 -6.62 2.13 14.10
N ASP A 284 -7.23 3.16 14.69
CA ASP A 284 -8.15 4.12 14.06
C ASP A 284 -7.48 5.18 13.16
N VAL A 285 -6.14 5.23 13.03
CA VAL A 285 -5.44 6.22 12.17
C VAL A 285 -5.31 5.77 10.71
N VAL A 286 -6.05 4.74 10.33
CA VAL A 286 -6.62 4.68 8.99
C VAL A 286 -7.92 5.45 9.12
N GLU A 287 -7.90 6.76 8.88
CA GLU A 287 -9.16 7.44 8.53
C GLU A 287 -9.57 6.90 7.16
N ASP A 288 -10.09 5.68 7.17
CA ASP A 288 -11.21 5.31 6.34
C ASP A 288 -12.18 6.47 6.48
N ILE A 289 -12.33 7.24 5.41
CA ILE A 289 -13.62 7.88 5.15
C ILE A 289 -14.57 6.74 4.72
N ALA A 290 -14.70 5.69 5.55
CA ALA A 290 -15.92 4.93 5.66
C ALA A 290 -16.87 5.87 6.39
N SER A 291 -17.33 6.89 5.65
CA SER A 291 -18.33 7.85 6.09
C SER A 291 -19.50 7.05 6.62
N LYS A 292 -19.65 7.02 7.95
CA LYS A 292 -20.91 6.67 8.56
C LYS A 292 -21.94 7.61 7.92
N VAL A 293 -22.80 7.06 7.07
CA VAL A 293 -23.82 7.85 6.39
C VAL A 293 -24.79 8.32 7.45
N GLU A 294 -24.76 9.62 7.73
CA GLU A 294 -25.65 10.26 8.68
C GLU A 294 -26.90 10.76 7.94
N PRO A 295 -28.11 10.34 8.37
CA PRO A 295 -29.35 10.95 7.90
C PRO A 295 -29.32 12.46 8.08
N GLY A 296 -29.75 13.21 7.06
CA GLY A 296 -29.78 14.67 7.11
C GLY A 296 -28.49 15.36 6.69
N LYS A 297 -27.44 14.61 6.33
CA LYS A 297 -26.16 15.16 5.88
C LYS A 297 -25.89 14.86 4.41
N LEU A 298 -25.10 15.73 3.78
CA LEU A 298 -24.47 15.48 2.49
C LEU A 298 -23.13 14.75 2.72
N ASN A 299 -23.18 13.42 2.69
CA ASN A 299 -22.09 12.57 3.16
C ASN A 299 -21.02 12.38 2.07
N PRO A 300 -19.74 12.70 2.31
CA PRO A 300 -18.68 12.41 1.35
C PRO A 300 -18.43 10.90 1.28
N ILE A 301 -18.38 10.34 0.07
CA ILE A 301 -18.12 8.90 -0.13
C ILE A 301 -16.90 8.68 -1.03
N THR A 302 -16.27 7.52 -0.88
CA THR A 302 -15.23 7.03 -1.79
C THR A 302 -15.81 6.08 -2.83
N ARG A 303 -14.98 5.68 -3.80
CA ARG A 303 -15.32 4.60 -4.73
C ARG A 303 -15.62 3.28 -4.02
N GLU A 304 -14.95 2.95 -2.93
CA GLU A 304 -15.18 1.71 -2.16
C GLU A 304 -16.61 1.70 -1.60
N TYR A 305 -17.03 2.78 -0.94
CA TYR A 305 -18.40 2.90 -0.45
C TYR A 305 -19.40 2.74 -1.61
N PHE A 306 -19.14 3.36 -2.76
CA PHE A 306 -19.98 3.22 -3.94
C PHE A 306 -20.08 1.76 -4.41
N LEU A 307 -18.96 1.03 -4.50
CA LEU A 307 -18.95 -0.36 -4.94
C LEU A 307 -19.66 -1.29 -3.95
N GLU A 308 -19.50 -1.07 -2.65
CA GLU A 308 -20.07 -1.92 -1.61
C GLU A 308 -21.56 -1.67 -1.39
N HIS A 309 -21.99 -0.40 -1.44
CA HIS A 309 -23.32 0.00 -0.99
C HIS A 309 -24.23 0.48 -2.12
N ILE A 310 -23.68 0.92 -3.25
CA ILE A 310 -24.44 1.51 -4.36
C ILE A 310 -24.48 0.56 -5.56
N TYR A 311 -23.34 0.29 -6.19
CA TYR A 311 -23.27 -0.58 -7.37
C TYR A 311 -21.84 -1.06 -7.64
N ASP A 312 -21.65 -2.39 -7.59
CA ASP A 312 -20.39 -3.05 -7.93
C ASP A 312 -20.30 -3.32 -9.43
N TYR A 313 -19.88 -2.32 -10.19
CA TYR A 313 -19.68 -2.42 -11.64
C TYR A 313 -18.60 -3.45 -12.06
N ARG A 314 -17.88 -4.05 -11.11
CA ARG A 314 -16.89 -5.11 -11.39
C ARG A 314 -17.56 -6.49 -11.48
N LYS A 315 -18.75 -6.64 -10.87
CA LYS A 315 -19.48 -7.91 -10.77
C LYS A 315 -20.75 -7.90 -11.60
N ASP A 316 -21.50 -6.82 -11.50
CA ASP A 316 -22.82 -6.71 -12.09
C ASP A 316 -22.75 -6.08 -13.48
N LYS A 317 -23.58 -6.59 -14.40
CA LYS A 317 -23.65 -6.09 -15.79
C LYS A 317 -24.57 -4.89 -15.96
N GLU A 318 -25.56 -4.74 -15.08
CA GLU A 318 -26.54 -3.66 -15.11
C GLU A 318 -26.61 -2.96 -13.76
N PHE A 319 -26.64 -1.63 -13.78
CA PHE A 319 -26.83 -0.81 -12.58
C PHE A 319 -28.31 -0.83 -12.17
N VAL A 320 -28.62 -1.73 -11.23
CA VAL A 320 -29.88 -1.75 -10.49
C VAL A 320 -29.59 -1.64 -9.00
N PHE A 321 -30.08 -0.57 -8.38
CA PHE A 321 -29.81 -0.30 -6.98
C PHE A 321 -30.69 -1.15 -6.04
N LYS A 322 -30.06 -1.86 -5.11
CA LYS A 322 -30.72 -2.85 -4.23
C LYS A 322 -30.87 -2.37 -2.77
N GLY A 323 -30.61 -1.10 -2.49
CA GLY A 323 -30.78 -0.52 -1.16
C GLY A 323 -32.24 -0.30 -0.77
N ASP A 324 -32.46 0.07 0.48
CA ASP A 324 -33.77 0.29 1.10
C ASP A 324 -34.33 1.71 0.90
N LYS A 325 -33.45 2.69 0.67
CA LYS A 325 -33.81 4.09 0.41
C LYS A 325 -33.16 4.62 -0.85
N PRO A 326 -33.85 5.45 -1.64
CA PRO A 326 -33.25 6.08 -2.82
C PRO A 326 -32.05 6.96 -2.44
N VAL A 327 -31.12 7.10 -3.38
CA VAL A 327 -29.85 7.79 -3.17
C VAL A 327 -29.69 8.93 -4.18
N VAL A 328 -29.16 10.07 -3.71
CA VAL A 328 -28.69 11.16 -4.57
C VAL A 328 -27.17 11.32 -4.38
N ILE A 329 -26.42 11.31 -5.47
CA ILE A 329 -24.95 11.45 -5.44
C ILE A 329 -24.56 12.70 -6.25
N ASP A 330 -23.89 13.65 -5.60
CA ASP A 330 -23.32 14.85 -6.23
C ASP A 330 -21.82 14.66 -6.54
N PHE A 331 -21.47 14.61 -7.82
CA PHE A 331 -20.07 14.65 -8.26
C PHE A 331 -19.61 16.11 -8.37
N TRP A 332 -18.62 16.48 -7.56
CA TRP A 332 -18.20 17.87 -7.36
C TRP A 332 -16.67 18.02 -7.31
N ALA A 333 -16.17 19.26 -7.41
CA ALA A 333 -14.76 19.60 -7.18
C ALA A 333 -14.62 20.99 -6.53
N THR A 334 -13.50 21.26 -5.85
CA THR A 334 -13.28 22.53 -5.13
C THR A 334 -13.07 23.72 -6.07
N TRP A 335 -12.51 23.48 -7.25
CA TRP A 335 -12.33 24.49 -8.29
C TRP A 335 -13.61 24.78 -9.09
N CYS A 336 -14.67 23.98 -8.91
CA CYS A 336 -15.93 24.11 -9.61
C CYS A 336 -16.84 25.13 -8.93
N GLY A 337 -16.85 26.37 -9.43
CA GLY A 337 -17.70 27.46 -8.91
C GLY A 337 -19.20 27.12 -8.80
N PRO A 338 -19.84 26.51 -9.83
CA PRO A 338 -21.23 26.06 -9.72
C PRO A 338 -21.46 25.01 -8.63
N CYS A 339 -20.52 24.07 -8.43
CA CYS A 339 -20.59 23.05 -7.40
C CYS A 339 -20.62 23.69 -6.00
N MET A 340 -19.72 24.65 -5.77
CA MET A 340 -19.65 25.36 -4.48
C MET A 340 -20.93 26.12 -4.14
N ARG A 341 -21.67 26.61 -5.14
CA ARG A 341 -22.99 27.23 -4.95
C ARG A 341 -24.10 26.21 -4.70
N LEU A 342 -23.96 25.00 -5.24
CA LEU A 342 -24.97 23.95 -5.13
C LEU A 342 -24.92 23.22 -3.78
N ILE A 343 -23.71 23.02 -3.22
CA ILE A 343 -23.51 22.27 -1.97
C ILE A 343 -24.46 22.71 -0.84
N PRO A 344 -24.64 24.02 -0.53
CA PRO A 344 -25.57 24.43 0.52
C PRO A 344 -27.03 24.05 0.27
N GLU A 345 -27.46 24.03 -0.99
CA GLU A 345 -28.83 23.60 -1.35
C GLU A 345 -28.98 22.08 -1.22
N MET A 346 -27.94 21.32 -1.59
CA MET A 346 -27.89 19.87 -1.37
C MET A 346 -27.91 19.52 0.12
N GLU A 347 -27.23 20.29 0.97
CA GLU A 347 -27.27 20.12 2.43
C GLU A 347 -28.67 20.40 3.01
N LYS A 348 -29.36 21.45 2.52
CA LYS A 348 -30.76 21.71 2.90
C LYS A 348 -31.70 20.59 2.49
N MET A 349 -31.53 20.07 1.27
CA MET A 349 -32.32 18.93 0.78
C MET A 349 -32.02 17.66 1.59
N ALA A 350 -30.76 17.41 1.94
CA ALA A 350 -30.39 16.28 2.78
C ALA A 350 -31.12 16.31 4.12
N GLU A 351 -31.12 17.45 4.82
CA GLU A 351 -31.86 17.59 6.09
C GLU A 351 -33.37 17.43 5.89
N LYS A 352 -33.94 18.04 4.84
CA LYS A 352 -35.38 17.97 4.54
C LYS A 352 -35.87 16.54 4.30
N TYR A 353 -35.07 15.71 3.64
CA TYR A 353 -35.44 14.35 3.24
C TYR A 353 -34.70 13.27 4.05
N LYS A 354 -34.17 13.60 5.22
CA LYS A 354 -33.28 12.73 6.02
C LYS A 354 -33.78 11.30 6.24
N ASP A 355 -35.09 11.13 6.41
CA ASP A 355 -35.69 9.82 6.68
C ASP A 355 -36.05 9.06 5.39
N GLN A 356 -36.03 9.73 4.24
CA GLN A 356 -36.57 9.25 2.97
C GLN A 356 -35.51 9.05 1.87
N VAL A 357 -34.46 9.88 1.84
CA VAL A 357 -33.45 9.88 0.76
C VAL A 357 -32.06 10.02 1.37
N ILE A 358 -31.11 9.24 0.87
CA ILE A 358 -29.69 9.32 1.27
C ILE A 358 -28.97 10.30 0.33
N PHE A 359 -28.25 11.25 0.89
CA PHE A 359 -27.46 12.24 0.13
C PHE A 359 -25.98 12.01 0.30
N LEU A 360 -25.30 11.80 -0.82
CA LEU A 360 -23.88 11.51 -0.92
C LEU A 360 -23.18 12.52 -1.84
N LYS A 361 -21.87 12.70 -1.68
CA LYS A 361 -21.06 13.49 -2.60
C LYS A 361 -19.74 12.80 -2.91
N VAL A 362 -19.34 12.83 -4.18
CA VAL A 362 -18.09 12.28 -4.70
C VAL A 362 -17.22 13.43 -5.17
N ASN A 363 -15.99 13.50 -4.65
CA ASN A 363 -15.03 14.49 -5.13
C ASN A 363 -14.35 13.96 -6.41
N ALA A 364 -14.59 14.62 -7.54
CA ALA A 364 -14.10 14.21 -8.85
C ALA A 364 -12.58 14.26 -9.01
N ASP A 365 -11.88 15.12 -8.24
CA ASP A 365 -10.41 15.14 -8.25
C ASP A 365 -9.83 13.90 -7.56
N LYS A 366 -10.54 13.36 -6.56
CA LYS A 366 -10.13 12.17 -5.79
C LYS A 366 -10.52 10.88 -6.50
N GLU A 367 -11.78 10.79 -6.94
CA GLU A 367 -12.38 9.55 -7.46
C GLU A 367 -12.38 9.49 -8.99
N LYS A 368 -11.22 9.74 -9.61
CA LYS A 368 -11.10 9.85 -11.08
C LYS A 368 -11.53 8.59 -11.83
N GLU A 369 -11.22 7.41 -11.28
CA GLU A 369 -11.62 6.13 -11.86
C GLU A 369 -13.15 5.97 -11.85
N LEU A 370 -13.79 6.33 -10.74
CA LEU A 370 -15.25 6.31 -10.62
C LEU A 370 -15.90 7.28 -11.62
N CYS A 371 -15.36 8.50 -11.72
CA CYS A 371 -15.81 9.46 -12.73
C CYS A 371 -15.65 8.93 -14.17
N SER A 372 -14.52 8.29 -14.48
CA SER A 372 -14.27 7.71 -15.79
C SER A 372 -15.24 6.57 -16.11
N MET A 373 -15.51 5.68 -15.14
CA MET A 373 -16.42 4.56 -15.31
C MET A 373 -17.84 5.01 -15.65
N PHE A 374 -18.28 6.12 -15.06
CA PHE A 374 -19.61 6.68 -15.26
C PHE A 374 -19.66 7.84 -16.26
N ASN A 375 -18.58 8.07 -17.01
CA ASN A 375 -18.45 9.14 -18.00
C ASN A 375 -18.82 10.54 -17.44
N VAL A 376 -18.41 10.82 -16.21
CA VAL A 376 -18.58 12.13 -15.58
C VAL A 376 -17.55 13.09 -16.17
N VAL A 377 -17.95 13.80 -17.22
CA VAL A 377 -17.09 14.73 -17.99
C VAL A 377 -17.33 16.21 -17.66
N ALA A 378 -18.35 16.51 -16.84
CA ALA A 378 -18.71 17.86 -16.44
C ALA A 378 -19.18 17.89 -14.98
N LEU A 379 -19.00 19.03 -14.30
CA LEU A 379 -19.36 19.21 -12.90
C LEU A 379 -20.27 20.45 -12.69
N PRO A 380 -21.21 20.40 -11.74
CA PRO A 380 -21.60 19.18 -11.01
C PRO A 380 -22.40 18.24 -11.92
N THR A 381 -22.29 16.94 -11.64
CA THR A 381 -23.15 15.90 -12.23
C THR A 381 -23.79 15.13 -11.10
N LEU A 382 -25.11 14.95 -11.16
CA LEU A 382 -25.90 14.32 -10.12
C LEU A 382 -26.49 13.01 -10.60
N PHE A 383 -26.46 12.01 -9.73
CA PHE A 383 -27.08 10.70 -9.95
C PHE A 383 -28.25 10.59 -8.99
N PHE A 384 -29.46 10.41 -9.50
CA PHE A 384 -30.67 10.13 -8.73
C PHE A 384 -31.02 8.65 -8.91
N ILE A 385 -30.94 7.90 -7.83
CA ILE A 385 -30.94 6.43 -7.86
C ILE A 385 -32.18 5.92 -7.12
N PRO A 386 -33.25 5.53 -7.84
CA PRO A 386 -34.44 4.94 -7.22
C PRO A 386 -34.17 3.52 -6.72
N VAL A 387 -34.89 3.11 -5.68
CA VAL A 387 -34.86 1.72 -5.19
C VAL A 387 -35.36 0.78 -6.28
N GLY A 388 -34.58 -0.24 -6.62
CA GLY A 388 -34.92 -1.21 -7.66
C GLY A 388 -34.87 -0.67 -9.09
N GLY A 389 -34.38 0.55 -9.31
CA GLY A 389 -34.35 1.17 -10.64
C GLY A 389 -32.95 1.59 -11.10
N LYS A 390 -32.90 2.13 -12.32
CA LYS A 390 -31.68 2.65 -12.97
C LYS A 390 -31.45 4.12 -12.57
N PRO A 391 -30.19 4.59 -12.49
CA PRO A 391 -29.88 5.97 -12.17
C PRO A 391 -30.40 6.94 -13.24
N ILE A 392 -30.90 8.09 -12.80
CA ILE A 392 -31.22 9.26 -13.63
C ILE A 392 -30.06 10.24 -13.45
N ILE A 393 -29.44 10.67 -14.56
CA ILE A 393 -28.24 11.51 -14.55
C ILE A 393 -28.60 12.93 -14.98
N GLU A 394 -28.14 13.92 -14.23
CA GLU A 394 -28.34 15.34 -14.52
C GLU A 394 -27.03 16.11 -14.41
N THR A 395 -26.83 17.11 -15.26
CA THR A 395 -25.60 17.93 -15.29
C THR A 395 -25.95 19.41 -15.18
N GLY A 396 -25.06 20.19 -14.56
CA GLY A 396 -25.28 21.61 -14.25
C GLY A 396 -25.76 21.78 -12.81
N ALA A 397 -26.01 23.00 -12.34
CA ALA A 397 -26.45 23.29 -10.97
C ALA A 397 -27.88 23.86 -10.96
N MET A 398 -28.88 22.99 -10.84
CA MET A 398 -30.32 23.33 -10.95
C MET A 398 -31.12 22.76 -9.76
N PRO A 399 -31.03 23.37 -8.56
CA PRO A 399 -31.61 22.81 -7.33
C PRO A 399 -33.13 22.57 -7.40
N GLU A 400 -33.88 23.47 -8.05
CA GLU A 400 -35.34 23.32 -8.24
C GLU A 400 -35.70 22.05 -9.02
N LYS A 401 -34.92 21.74 -10.07
CA LYS A 401 -35.09 20.53 -10.87
C LYS A 401 -34.80 19.27 -10.05
N TYR A 402 -33.80 19.30 -9.17
CA TYR A 402 -33.46 18.15 -8.33
C TYR A 402 -34.55 17.84 -7.32
N GLU A 403 -35.12 18.87 -6.70
CA GLU A 403 -36.24 18.69 -5.80
C GLU A 403 -37.46 18.11 -6.51
N GLN A 404 -37.70 18.50 -7.76
CA GLN A 404 -38.74 17.88 -8.58
C GLN A 404 -38.45 16.40 -8.84
N ILE A 405 -37.22 16.04 -9.24
CA ILE A 405 -36.83 14.63 -9.49
C ILE A 405 -37.00 13.78 -8.23
N ILE A 406 -36.58 14.29 -7.07
CA ILE A 406 -36.75 13.57 -5.79
C ILE A 406 -38.22 13.23 -5.56
N LYS A 407 -39.12 14.22 -5.67
CA LYS A 407 -40.56 14.00 -5.45
C LYS A 407 -41.19 13.11 -6.51
N ASP A 408 -40.81 13.31 -7.77
CA ASP A 408 -41.50 12.68 -8.89
C ASP A 408 -40.97 11.30 -9.28
N LYS A 409 -39.73 10.97 -8.89
CA LYS A 409 -39.03 9.77 -9.37
C LYS A 409 -38.43 8.93 -8.24
N LEU A 410 -38.07 9.51 -7.11
CA LEU A 410 -37.46 8.77 -6.00
C LEU A 410 -38.47 8.38 -4.90
N LEU A 411 -39.47 9.22 -4.65
CA LEU A 411 -40.43 9.05 -3.55
C LEU A 411 -41.83 8.63 -4.01
N LYS A 412 -41.94 8.03 -5.20
CA LYS A 412 -43.23 7.55 -5.75
C LYS A 412 -43.49 6.08 -5.49
#